data_AF-A0A8E5HPQ3-F1
#
_entry.id   AF-A0A8E5HPQ3-F1
#
_cell.length_a   1.000
_cell.length_b   1.000
_cell.length_c   1.000
_cell.angle_alpha   90.00
_cell.angle_beta   90.00
_cell.angle_gamma   90.00
#
_symmetry.space_group_name_H-M   'P 1'
#
loop_
_entity.id
_entity.type
_entity.pdbx_description
1 polymer ?
#
loop_
_entity_poly.entity_id
_entity_poly.type
_entity_poly.pdbx_seq_one_letter_code
_entity_poly.pdbx_strand_id
1 'polypeptide(L)'
;MEHPVREIPSVIAALSTGSPQQQRDTLAQYFLPDVSFTHPFCHVPAFHAGAIPFAPRLNSRWLLLCIYRWYRTLSPSIDIAVDSAVFDQRSSLLYVNIHQTFRVFFVPLYAARVRLVTVLRLQQRTAWPAAETVSRAGLTEAREPATTSPRRRTTTSWATARSSCCPGWGPASGACGSC
;
A
#
# COMPACT_ATOMS: atom_id res chain seq x y z
N MET A 1 7.32 -5.68 -8.89
CA MET A 1 8.31 -5.98 -9.95
C MET A 1 8.01 -7.37 -10.43
N GLU A 2 7.76 -7.54 -11.71
CA GLU A 2 7.53 -8.86 -12.32
C GLU A 2 8.86 -9.47 -12.75
N HIS A 3 9.76 -8.65 -13.28
CA HIS A 3 11.10 -9.02 -13.73
C HIS A 3 12.15 -8.14 -13.03
N PRO A 4 12.52 -8.44 -11.77
CA PRO A 4 13.32 -7.55 -10.93
C PRO A 4 14.66 -7.16 -11.55
N VAL A 5 15.35 -8.10 -12.22
CA VAL A 5 16.64 -7.83 -12.88
C VAL A 5 16.51 -6.85 -14.05
N ARG A 6 15.39 -6.89 -14.79
CA ARG A 6 15.15 -6.01 -15.95
C ARG A 6 14.61 -4.64 -15.54
N GLU A 7 13.80 -4.60 -14.49
CA GLU A 7 13.13 -3.38 -14.01
C GLU A 7 14.04 -2.54 -13.11
N ILE A 8 14.96 -3.14 -12.35
CA ILE A 8 15.73 -2.40 -11.35
C ILE A 8 16.58 -1.24 -11.90
N PRO A 9 17.18 -1.29 -13.11
CA PRO A 9 17.94 -0.16 -13.63
C PRO A 9 17.07 1.07 -13.87
N SER A 10 15.85 0.89 -14.40
CA SER A 10 14.93 2.00 -14.64
C SER A 10 14.38 2.57 -13.33
N VAL A 11 14.14 1.72 -12.32
CA VAL A 11 13.73 2.14 -10.97
C VAL A 11 14.81 2.99 -10.31
N ILE A 12 16.06 2.55 -10.32
CA ILE A 12 17.19 3.30 -9.73
C ILE A 12 17.39 4.63 -10.47
N ALA A 13 17.34 4.61 -11.82
CA ALA A 13 17.42 5.83 -12.61
C ALA A 13 16.29 6.80 -12.25
N ALA A 14 15.04 6.34 -12.21
CA ALA A 14 13.89 7.19 -11.87
C ALA A 14 13.96 7.77 -10.45
N LEU A 15 14.51 7.04 -9.48
CA LEU A 15 14.72 7.54 -8.12
C LEU A 15 15.83 8.59 -8.04
N SER A 16 16.93 8.41 -8.78
CA SER A 16 18.12 9.26 -8.67
C SER A 16 18.10 10.48 -9.60
N THR A 17 17.57 10.34 -10.82
CA THR A 17 17.58 11.38 -11.86
C THR A 17 16.19 11.86 -12.27
N GLY A 18 15.12 11.17 -11.85
CA GLY A 18 13.74 11.53 -12.17
C GLY A 18 13.27 12.84 -11.52
N SER A 19 12.18 13.39 -12.07
CA SER A 19 11.49 14.54 -11.48
C SER A 19 10.89 14.21 -10.10
N PRO A 20 10.57 15.21 -9.25
CA PRO A 20 9.97 14.95 -7.94
C PRO A 20 8.67 14.14 -8.00
N GLN A 21 7.92 14.26 -9.09
CA GLN A 21 6.71 13.48 -9.30
C GLN A 21 7.06 12.04 -9.69
N GLN A 22 7.97 11.83 -10.63
CA GLN A 22 8.44 10.49 -11.01
C GLN A 22 9.05 9.73 -9.83
N GLN A 23 9.82 10.39 -8.95
CA GLN A 23 10.35 9.79 -7.74
C GLN A 23 9.23 9.30 -6.80
N ARG A 24 8.19 10.12 -6.60
CA ARG A 24 7.02 9.76 -5.78
C ARG A 24 6.28 8.56 -6.34
N ASP A 25 6.02 8.58 -7.64
CA ASP A 25 5.25 7.54 -8.33
C ASP A 25 6.04 6.23 -8.34
N THR A 26 7.35 6.30 -8.59
CA THR A 26 8.27 5.15 -8.53
C THR A 26 8.30 4.56 -7.11
N LEU A 27 8.42 5.38 -6.08
CA LEU A 27 8.35 4.90 -4.69
C LEU A 27 6.98 4.28 -4.38
N ALA A 28 5.89 4.88 -4.87
CA ALA A 28 4.54 4.33 -4.67
C ALA A 28 4.31 2.99 -5.33
N GLN A 29 4.92 2.77 -6.49
CA GLN A 29 4.78 1.54 -7.27
C GLN A 29 5.67 0.42 -6.74
N TYR A 30 6.92 0.71 -6.39
CA TYR A 30 7.93 -0.32 -6.14
C TYR A 30 8.31 -0.52 -4.67
N PHE A 31 7.98 0.43 -3.78
CA PHE A 31 8.35 0.37 -2.36
C PHE A 31 7.13 0.23 -1.46
N LEU A 32 7.30 -0.55 -0.39
CA LEU A 32 6.31 -0.71 0.66
C LEU A 32 6.19 0.56 1.52
N PRO A 33 5.01 0.84 2.11
CA PRO A 33 4.82 2.01 2.96
C PRO A 33 5.76 2.03 4.17
N ASP A 34 6.13 0.86 4.68
CA ASP A 34 6.94 0.55 5.86
C ASP A 34 8.35 0.07 5.50
N VAL A 35 8.88 0.52 4.35
CA VAL A 35 10.23 0.16 3.92
C VAL A 35 11.30 0.60 4.92
N SER A 36 12.27 -0.27 5.21
CA SER A 36 13.52 0.13 5.86
C SER A 36 14.59 0.39 4.81
N PHE A 37 15.44 1.38 5.06
CA PHE A 37 16.53 1.73 4.15
C PHE A 37 17.80 2.00 4.95
N THR A 38 18.87 1.30 4.63
CA THR A 38 20.16 1.46 5.28
C THR A 38 21.19 1.85 4.23
N HIS A 39 21.75 3.04 4.38
CA HIS A 39 22.82 3.57 3.57
C HIS A 39 23.96 4.06 4.47
N PRO A 40 25.23 4.04 4.03
CA PRO A 40 26.35 4.52 4.85
C PRO A 40 26.18 5.91 5.46
N PHE A 41 25.39 6.78 4.81
CA PHE A 41 25.15 8.15 5.26
C PHE A 41 23.78 8.38 5.92
N CYS A 42 22.81 7.48 5.72
CA CYS A 42 21.48 7.66 6.26
C CYS A 42 20.76 6.33 6.50
N HIS A 43 19.95 6.31 7.54
CA HIS A 43 19.14 5.17 7.92
C HIS A 43 17.69 5.61 8.08
N VAL A 44 16.79 4.85 7.47
CA VAL A 44 15.33 5.00 7.58
C VAL A 44 14.79 3.76 8.25
N PRO A 45 14.27 3.85 9.48
CA PRO A 45 13.62 2.73 10.13
C PRO A 45 12.28 2.43 9.46
N ALA A 46 11.83 1.17 9.55
CA ALA A 46 10.49 0.76 9.15
C ALA A 46 9.45 1.23 10.18
N PHE A 47 8.45 2.00 9.74
CA PHE A 47 7.33 2.46 10.53
C PHE A 47 6.10 2.72 9.65
N HIS A 48 4.93 2.45 10.21
CA HIS A 48 3.64 2.62 9.53
C HIS A 48 3.04 4.00 9.78
N ALA A 49 2.06 4.36 8.95
CA ALA A 49 1.24 5.55 9.15
C ALA A 49 0.55 5.49 10.52
N GLY A 50 0.62 6.58 11.29
CA GLY A 50 0.07 6.66 12.65
C GLY A 50 1.08 6.44 13.77
N ALA A 51 2.33 6.07 13.45
CA ALA A 51 3.38 5.89 14.46
C ALA A 51 3.81 7.22 15.15
N ILE A 52 3.62 8.36 14.48
CA ILE A 52 4.03 9.68 14.99
C ILE A 52 2.76 10.45 15.42
N PRO A 53 2.62 10.82 16.71
CA PRO A 53 1.38 11.39 17.25
C PRO A 53 0.99 12.74 16.62
N PHE A 54 1.96 13.52 16.16
CA PHE A 54 1.74 14.81 15.48
C PHE A 54 1.69 14.71 13.95
N ALA A 55 1.92 13.53 13.37
CA ALA A 55 2.00 13.37 11.91
C ALA A 55 1.50 11.99 11.45
N PRO A 56 0.18 11.72 11.54
CA PRO A 56 -0.38 10.38 11.37
C PRO A 56 -0.32 9.85 9.92
N ARG A 57 -0.07 10.71 8.93
CA ARG A 57 0.05 10.30 7.52
C ARG A 57 1.48 9.98 7.09
N LEU A 58 2.47 10.22 7.96
CA LEU A 58 3.87 9.94 7.64
C LEU A 58 4.17 8.46 7.78
N ASN A 59 4.88 7.92 6.80
CA ASN A 59 5.39 6.56 6.78
C ASN A 59 6.86 6.58 6.35
N SER A 60 7.55 5.45 6.48
CA SER A 60 8.97 5.35 6.09
C SER A 60 9.21 5.72 4.64
N ARG A 61 8.27 5.40 3.75
CA ARG A 61 8.35 5.74 2.33
C ARG A 61 8.39 7.25 2.07
N TRP A 62 7.68 8.05 2.86
CA TRP A 62 7.75 9.51 2.77
C TRP A 62 9.12 10.05 3.20
N LEU A 63 9.72 9.50 4.25
CA LEU A 63 11.06 9.88 4.68
C LEU A 63 12.11 9.53 3.61
N LEU A 64 11.96 8.35 2.99
CA LEU A 64 12.81 7.93 1.88
C LEU A 64 12.72 8.89 0.68
N LEU A 65 11.51 9.37 0.34
CA LEU A 65 11.32 10.40 -0.68
C LEU A 65 12.08 11.69 -0.34
N CYS A 66 12.01 12.15 0.91
CA CYS A 66 12.71 13.36 1.35
C CYS A 66 14.23 13.22 1.18
N ILE A 67 14.79 12.03 1.47
CA ILE A 67 16.21 11.72 1.28
C ILE A 67 16.61 11.80 -0.19
N TYR A 68 15.86 11.17 -1.11
CA TYR A 68 16.15 11.24 -2.55
C TYR A 68 16.10 12.68 -3.09
N ARG A 69 15.12 13.49 -2.62
CA ARG A 69 15.01 14.90 -3.00
C ARG A 69 16.17 15.73 -2.46
N TRP A 70 16.61 15.46 -1.23
CA TRP A 70 17.77 16.10 -0.64
C TRP A 70 19.05 15.79 -1.43
N TYR A 71 19.32 14.52 -1.73
CA TYR A 71 20.51 14.13 -2.52
C TYR A 71 20.53 14.76 -3.92
N ARG A 72 19.39 14.82 -4.60
CA ARG A 72 19.29 15.50 -5.91
C ARG A 72 19.57 17.00 -5.79
N THR A 73 19.14 17.63 -4.68
CA THR A 73 19.41 19.05 -4.44
C THR A 73 20.90 19.30 -4.19
N LEU A 74 21.58 18.36 -3.50
CA LEU A 74 23.03 18.40 -3.27
C LEU A 74 23.87 18.06 -4.51
N SER A 75 23.33 17.28 -5.43
CA SER A 75 24.00 16.92 -6.68
C SER A 75 23.00 17.01 -7.84
N PRO A 76 22.88 18.19 -8.48
CA PRO A 76 21.98 18.38 -9.62
C PRO A 76 22.37 17.55 -10.84
N SER A 77 23.65 17.20 -10.97
CA SER A 77 24.20 16.42 -12.07
C SER A 77 24.76 15.10 -11.54
N ILE A 78 23.88 14.09 -11.48
CA ILE A 78 24.22 12.72 -11.12
C ILE A 78 24.16 11.87 -12.39
N ASP A 79 25.23 11.13 -12.64
CA ASP A 79 25.23 10.04 -13.62
C ASP A 79 25.23 8.72 -12.86
N ILE A 80 24.27 7.84 -13.16
CA ILE A 80 24.07 6.57 -12.45
C ILE A 80 23.76 5.48 -13.45
N ALA A 81 24.48 4.37 -13.34
CA ALA A 81 24.24 3.20 -14.16
C ALA A 81 24.43 1.91 -13.36
N VAL A 82 23.66 0.90 -13.77
CA VAL A 82 23.69 -0.44 -13.19
C VAL A 82 24.62 -1.31 -14.02
N ASP A 83 25.70 -1.79 -13.40
CA ASP A 83 26.66 -2.66 -14.06
C ASP A 83 26.15 -4.10 -14.13
N SER A 84 25.53 -4.57 -13.05
CA SER A 84 24.97 -5.91 -12.97
C SER A 84 23.86 -5.99 -11.92
N ALA A 85 22.91 -6.88 -12.15
CA ALA A 85 21.87 -7.21 -11.19
C ALA A 85 21.67 -8.73 -11.16
N VAL A 86 21.64 -9.30 -9.95
CA VAL A 86 21.46 -10.74 -9.71
C VAL A 86 20.35 -10.92 -8.70
N PHE A 87 19.33 -11.67 -9.09
CA PHE A 87 18.22 -12.00 -8.19
C PHE A 87 18.37 -13.41 -7.65
N ASP A 88 18.54 -13.54 -6.33
CA ASP A 88 18.47 -14.80 -5.62
C ASP A 88 17.02 -15.06 -5.18
N GLN A 89 16.35 -15.94 -5.92
CA GLN A 89 14.98 -16.34 -5.65
C GLN A 89 14.82 -17.05 -4.31
N ARG A 90 15.84 -17.77 -3.82
CA ARG A 90 15.73 -18.55 -2.58
C ARG A 90 15.69 -17.65 -1.36
N SER A 91 16.52 -16.62 -1.34
CA SER A 91 16.55 -15.63 -0.25
C SER A 91 15.66 -14.41 -0.49
N SER A 92 15.06 -14.29 -1.68
CA SER A 92 14.33 -13.10 -2.14
C SER A 92 15.18 -11.82 -2.08
N LEU A 93 16.47 -11.94 -2.39
CA LEU A 93 17.42 -10.84 -2.40
C LEU A 93 17.83 -10.49 -3.82
N LEU A 94 17.80 -9.20 -4.14
CA LEU A 94 18.29 -8.63 -5.38
C LEU A 94 19.58 -7.87 -5.09
N TYR A 95 20.69 -8.39 -5.61
CA TYR A 95 21.99 -7.74 -5.56
C TYR A 95 22.15 -6.88 -6.79
N VAL A 96 22.48 -5.61 -6.59
CA VAL A 96 22.66 -4.66 -7.69
C VAL A 96 24.00 -3.97 -7.51
N ASN A 97 24.85 -4.08 -8.52
CA ASN A 97 26.08 -3.32 -8.60
C ASN A 97 25.83 -2.05 -9.40
N ILE A 98 26.09 -0.90 -8.78
CA ILE A 98 25.78 0.41 -9.32
C ILE A 98 27.07 1.23 -9.29
N HIS A 99 27.37 1.91 -10.38
CA HIS A 99 28.32 3.00 -10.35
C HIS A 99 27.58 4.33 -10.48
N GLN A 100 28.00 5.29 -9.66
CA GLN A 100 27.43 6.62 -9.63
C GLN A 100 28.54 7.65 -9.64
N THR A 101 28.41 8.64 -10.51
CA THR A 101 29.27 9.83 -10.52
C THR A 101 28.47 10.99 -9.97
N PHE A 102 28.83 11.47 -8.78
CA PHE A 102 28.22 12.64 -8.18
C PHE A 102 29.09 13.88 -8.42
N ARG A 103 28.43 14.96 -8.83
CA ARG A 103 29.01 16.31 -8.89
C ARG A 103 28.36 17.15 -7.82
N VAL A 104 29.15 17.61 -6.87
CA VAL A 104 28.65 18.35 -5.72
C VAL A 104 28.40 19.80 -6.16
N PHE A 105 27.17 20.31 -6.00
CA PHE A 105 26.80 21.62 -6.55
C PHE A 105 27.66 22.79 -6.02
N PHE A 106 28.15 22.67 -4.78
CA PHE A 106 28.95 23.70 -4.13
C PHE A 106 30.47 23.54 -4.38
N VAL A 107 30.91 22.52 -5.13
CA VAL A 107 32.31 22.30 -5.50
C VAL A 107 32.42 22.08 -7.02
N PRO A 108 32.57 23.14 -7.82
CA PRO A 108 32.37 23.10 -9.28
C PRO A 108 33.36 22.24 -10.08
N LEU A 109 34.50 21.85 -9.49
CA LEU A 109 35.53 21.02 -10.14
C LEU A 109 35.67 19.63 -9.52
N TYR A 110 34.83 19.27 -8.55
CA TYR A 110 34.90 17.97 -7.89
C TYR A 110 33.83 17.01 -8.45
N ALA A 111 34.31 15.94 -9.07
CA ALA A 111 33.49 14.80 -9.46
C ALA A 111 34.03 13.56 -8.75
N ALA A 112 33.18 12.90 -7.98
CA ALA A 112 33.54 11.66 -7.33
C ALA A 112 32.76 10.50 -7.93
N ARG A 113 33.52 9.47 -8.30
CA ARG A 113 33.01 8.22 -8.84
C ARG A 113 32.98 7.21 -7.71
N VAL A 114 31.82 6.68 -7.42
CA VAL A 114 31.62 5.65 -6.41
C VAL A 114 31.00 4.42 -7.03
N ARG A 115 31.34 3.26 -6.48
CA ARG A 115 30.70 1.99 -6.75
C ARG A 115 30.01 1.54 -5.48
N LEU A 116 28.73 1.21 -5.60
CA LEU A 116 27.89 0.78 -4.51
C LEU A 116 27.24 -0.55 -4.89
N VAL A 117 27.35 -1.52 -3.98
CA VAL A 117 26.56 -2.75 -4.05
C VAL A 117 25.34 -2.57 -3.16
N THR A 118 24.16 -2.54 -3.77
CA THR A 118 22.89 -2.42 -3.08
C THR A 118 22.23 -3.78 -2.98
N VAL A 119 21.80 -4.14 -1.78
CA VAL A 119 21.03 -5.37 -1.54
C VAL A 119 19.59 -4.98 -1.27
N LEU A 120 18.69 -5.37 -2.17
CA LEU A 120 17.25 -5.12 -2.02
C LEU A 120 16.57 -6.41 -1.58
N ARG A 121 15.80 -6.35 -0.50
CA ARG A 121 14.93 -7.44 -0.08
C ARG A 121 13.58 -7.28 -0.76
N LEU A 122 13.22 -8.26 -1.59
CA LEU A 122 11.94 -8.25 -2.30
C LEU A 122 10.90 -9.00 -1.46
N GLN A 123 9.69 -8.45 -1.43
CA GLN A 123 8.54 -9.12 -0.83
C GLN A 123 7.48 -9.32 -1.91
N GLN A 124 7.04 -10.56 -2.09
CA GLN A 124 5.88 -10.85 -2.94
C GLN A 124 4.64 -10.35 -2.22
N ARG A 125 3.96 -9.38 -2.85
CA ARG A 125 2.65 -8.96 -2.39
C ARG A 125 1.64 -9.95 -2.97
N THR A 126 1.18 -10.90 -2.16
CA THR A 126 0.09 -11.79 -2.55
C THR A 126 -1.13 -10.93 -2.82
N ALA A 127 -1.50 -10.77 -4.10
CA ALA A 127 -2.70 -10.07 -4.50
C ALA A 127 -3.92 -10.96 -4.25
N TRP A 128 -4.32 -11.13 -2.99
CA TRP A 128 -5.62 -11.69 -2.64
C TRP A 128 -6.06 -11.27 -1.23
N PRO A 129 -7.02 -10.34 -1.07
CA PRO A 129 -7.83 -10.32 0.13
C PRO A 129 -8.86 -11.45 0.02
N ALA A 130 -8.57 -12.60 0.63
CA ALA A 130 -9.59 -13.61 0.93
C ALA A 130 -10.44 -13.06 2.08
N ALA A 131 -11.31 -12.12 1.76
CA ALA A 131 -12.35 -11.65 2.67
C ALA A 131 -13.67 -11.54 1.92
N GLU A 132 -13.99 -12.55 1.13
CA GLU A 132 -15.36 -12.88 0.74
C GLU A 132 -15.64 -14.34 1.11
N THR A 133 -15.31 -14.71 2.35
CA THR A 133 -15.86 -15.93 2.96
C THR A 133 -17.27 -15.57 3.44
N VAL A 134 -18.22 -15.50 2.50
CA VAL A 134 -19.65 -15.58 2.82
C VAL A 134 -19.83 -16.91 3.57
N SER A 135 -20.10 -16.82 4.87
CA SER A 135 -20.41 -17.96 5.71
C SER A 135 -21.64 -18.66 5.16
N ARG A 136 -21.40 -19.80 4.50
CA ARG A 136 -22.46 -20.70 4.00
C ARG A 136 -23.01 -21.56 5.16
N ALA A 137 -23.23 -20.95 6.32
CA ALA A 137 -23.83 -21.56 7.50
C ALA A 137 -25.27 -21.05 7.65
N GLY A 138 -26.18 -21.57 6.84
CA GLY A 138 -27.59 -21.15 6.88
C GLY A 138 -28.56 -22.10 6.19
N LEU A 139 -28.16 -23.34 5.91
CA LEU A 139 -29.05 -24.36 5.34
C LEU A 139 -28.95 -25.65 6.13
N THR A 140 -29.37 -25.60 7.40
CA THR A 140 -29.76 -26.79 8.15
C THR A 140 -31.05 -26.48 8.89
N GLU A 141 -32.14 -26.82 8.22
CA GLU A 141 -33.22 -27.64 8.75
C GLU A 141 -33.82 -27.24 10.11
N ALA A 142 -34.98 -26.59 10.06
CA ALA A 142 -35.95 -26.60 11.16
C ALA A 142 -37.31 -27.04 10.59
N ARG A 143 -37.46 -28.34 10.43
CA ARG A 143 -38.77 -28.99 10.36
C ARG A 143 -38.97 -29.71 11.68
N GLU A 144 -39.93 -29.28 12.49
CA GLU A 144 -40.85 -30.13 13.26
C GLU A 144 -41.88 -29.30 14.09
N PRO A 145 -42.99 -29.92 14.57
CA PRO A 145 -44.34 -29.43 14.32
C PRO A 145 -45.04 -28.79 15.54
N ALA A 146 -46.20 -28.22 15.26
CA ALA A 146 -47.08 -27.57 16.23
C ALA A 146 -47.64 -28.53 17.28
N THR A 147 -47.64 -28.13 18.56
CA THR A 147 -48.78 -28.40 19.46
C THR A 147 -48.75 -27.54 20.75
N THR A 148 -49.91 -26.92 21.01
CA THR A 148 -50.55 -26.63 22.32
C THR A 148 -49.94 -25.66 23.34
N SER A 149 -50.64 -24.51 23.46
CA SER A 149 -50.86 -23.61 24.62
C SER A 149 -51.32 -24.37 25.91
N PRO A 150 -51.35 -23.84 27.17
CA PRO A 150 -51.54 -22.42 27.49
C PRO A 150 -51.00 -21.80 28.83
N ARG A 151 -51.10 -20.45 28.90
CA ARG A 151 -51.54 -19.59 30.04
C ARG A 151 -50.63 -19.31 31.26
N ARG A 152 -50.16 -18.05 31.38
CA ARG A 152 -50.40 -17.00 32.43
C ARG A 152 -49.24 -15.98 32.41
N ARG A 153 -49.50 -14.68 32.12
CA ARG A 153 -49.52 -13.52 33.06
C ARG A 153 -48.38 -13.58 34.09
N THR A 154 -47.47 -12.62 34.17
CA THR A 154 -47.72 -11.23 34.64
C THR A 154 -46.51 -10.30 34.39
N THR A 155 -46.80 -9.00 34.13
CA THR A 155 -46.10 -7.77 34.62
C THR A 155 -44.62 -7.55 34.24
N THR A 156 -44.11 -6.39 33.85
CA THR A 156 -44.57 -4.99 33.88
C THR A 156 -43.48 -4.13 33.18
N SER A 157 -43.90 -3.09 32.45
CA SER A 157 -43.23 -1.80 32.18
C SER A 157 -41.86 -1.81 31.46
N TRP A 158 -41.58 -1.00 30.44
CA TRP A 158 -41.95 0.40 30.20
C TRP A 158 -42.24 0.69 28.73
N ALA A 159 -43.13 1.65 28.49
CA ALA A 159 -43.37 2.25 27.19
C ALA A 159 -43.05 3.76 27.26
N THR A 160 -42.28 4.25 26.30
CA THR A 160 -42.41 5.61 25.71
C THR A 160 -41.73 5.50 24.34
N ALA A 161 -42.46 5.35 23.23
CA ALA A 161 -43.13 6.41 22.46
C ALA A 161 -42.12 7.51 22.06
N ARG A 162 -42.00 7.92 20.79
CA ARG A 162 -42.99 7.92 19.72
C ARG A 162 -42.31 8.29 18.38
N SER A 163 -42.93 7.84 17.29
CA SER A 163 -43.24 8.52 16.01
C SER A 163 -42.23 9.54 15.45
N SER A 164 -41.94 9.56 14.15
CA SER A 164 -42.86 9.76 13.01
C SER A 164 -41.96 9.87 11.76
N CYS A 165 -42.35 9.66 10.50
CA CYS A 165 -43.60 9.34 9.82
C CYS A 165 -43.16 8.80 8.43
N CYS A 166 -43.77 7.70 7.98
CA CYS A 166 -44.16 7.59 6.57
C CYS A 166 -45.48 8.36 6.39
N PRO A 167 -45.84 8.79 5.17
CA PRO A 167 -46.79 7.99 4.37
C PRO A 167 -46.51 8.13 2.86
N GLY A 168 -47.04 7.34 1.92
CA GLY A 168 -48.09 6.33 1.85
C GLY A 168 -48.13 5.86 0.38
N TRP A 169 -48.42 4.59 0.08
CA TRP A 169 -49.72 4.12 -0.46
C TRP A 169 -50.19 4.94 -1.68
N GLY A 170 -50.38 4.37 -2.88
CA GLY A 170 -50.94 3.06 -3.20
C GLY A 170 -51.06 2.84 -4.73
N PRO A 171 -51.99 1.97 -5.18
CA PRO A 171 -51.79 1.01 -6.28
C PRO A 171 -52.33 1.47 -7.63
N ALA A 172 -52.02 0.76 -8.73
CA ALA A 172 -52.99 0.26 -9.73
C ALA A 172 -52.33 -0.24 -11.04
N SER A 173 -52.70 -1.47 -11.43
CA SER A 173 -53.08 -1.92 -12.78
C SER A 173 -52.20 -1.65 -14.02
N GLY A 174 -51.92 -2.75 -14.75
CA GLY A 174 -52.35 -2.86 -16.16
C GLY A 174 -51.27 -3.05 -17.24
N ALA A 175 -51.59 -3.94 -18.20
CA ALA A 175 -50.96 -4.22 -19.50
C ALA A 175 -49.68 -5.11 -19.46
N CYS A 176 -49.64 -6.37 -19.92
CA CYS A 176 -50.14 -7.00 -21.16
C CYS A 176 -49.56 -6.34 -22.44
N GLY A 177 -48.75 -7.09 -23.21
CA GLY A 177 -48.45 -6.72 -24.59
C GLY A 177 -47.05 -7.08 -25.07
N SER A 178 -46.97 -8.20 -25.79
CA SER A 178 -45.87 -8.73 -26.58
C SER A 178 -45.33 -7.80 -27.66
N CYS A 179 -44.06 -7.95 -28.02
CA CYS A 179 -43.57 -8.43 -29.33
C CYS A 179 -42.05 -8.64 -29.28
#